data_AF-A0A2W2F7D3-F1
#
_entry.id   AF-A0A2W2F7D3-F1
#
_cell.length_a   1.000
_cell.length_b   1.000
_cell.length_c   1.000
_cell.angle_alpha   90.00
_cell.angle_beta   90.00
_cell.angle_gamma   90.00
#
_symmetry.space_group_name_H-M   'P 1'
#
loop_
_entity.id
_entity.type
_entity.pdbx_description
1 polymer ?
#
loop_
_entity_poly.entity_id
_entity_poly.type
_entity_poly.pdbx_seq_one_letter_code
_entity_poly.pdbx_strand_id
1 'polypeptide(L)' 'MTHALAKAAGVLCGKAGARDVVDASVVTVALACGAIVFTSDPEDIAHLAAASDVRPGLVIRRL' A
#
# COMPACT_ATOMS: atom_id res chain seq x y z
N MET A 1 8.02 7.87 -7.67
CA MET A 1 6.58 8.15 -7.56
C MET A 1 6.24 9.39 -8.39
N THR A 2 5.20 9.35 -9.21
CA THR A 2 4.72 10.53 -9.97
C THR A 2 3.69 11.32 -9.16
N HIS A 3 3.33 12.54 -9.59
CA HIS A 3 2.28 13.33 -8.94
C HIS A 3 0.93 12.58 -8.86
N ALA A 4 0.54 11.87 -9.92
CA ALA A 4 -0.68 11.07 -9.93
C ALA A 4 -0.65 9.94 -8.88
N LEU A 5 0.48 9.26 -8.74
CA LEU A 5 0.66 8.21 -7.72
C LEU A 5 0.69 8.79 -6.30
N ALA A 6 1.31 9.97 -6.11
CA ALA A 6 1.29 10.66 -4.81
C ALA A 6 -0.14 11.03 -4.38
N LYS A 7 -0.94 11.55 -5.32
CA LYS A 7 -2.38 11.81 -5.06
C LYS A 7 -3.12 10.52 -4.73
N ALA A 8 -2.89 9.44 -5.47
CA ALA A 8 -3.52 8.15 -5.20
C ALA A 8 -3.15 7.59 -3.81
N ALA A 9 -1.89 7.71 -3.40
CA ALA A 9 -1.44 7.33 -2.06
C ALA A 9 -2.14 8.13 -0.96
N GLY A 10 -2.28 9.45 -1.11
CA GLY A 10 -3.03 10.28 -0.16
C GLY A 10 -4.52 9.90 -0.08
N VAL A 11 -5.15 9.61 -1.23
CA VAL A 11 -6.54 9.12 -1.28
C VAL A 11 -6.68 7.76 -0.59
N LEU A 12 -5.76 6.82 -0.84
CA LEU A 12 -5.76 5.50 -0.22
C LEU A 12 -5.62 5.62 1.30
N CYS A 13 -4.66 6.42 1.76
CA CYS A 13 -4.43 6.67 3.19
C CYS A 13 -5.69 7.20 3.87
N GLY A 14 -6.35 8.20 3.26
CA GLY A 14 -7.61 8.75 3.76
C GLY A 14 -8.77 7.76 3.76
N LYS A 15 -8.91 6.94 2.70
CA LYS A 15 -9.97 5.91 2.62
C LYS A 15 -9.79 4.80 3.66
N ALA A 16 -8.56 4.39 3.90
CA ALA A 16 -8.25 3.39 4.92
C ALA A 16 -8.41 3.92 6.35
N GLY A 17 -8.46 5.25 6.53
CA GLY A 17 -8.37 5.87 7.86
C GLY A 17 -6.98 5.71 8.49
N ALA A 18 -5.96 5.43 7.67
CA ALA A 18 -4.59 5.29 8.09
C ALA A 18 -3.93 6.66 8.29
N ARG A 19 -2.81 6.67 9.01
CA ARG A 19 -1.98 7.86 9.23
C ARG A 19 -0.60 7.76 8.61
N ASP A 20 -0.19 6.55 8.24
CA ASP A 20 1.09 6.32 7.59
C ASP A 20 0.96 6.47 6.07
N VAL A 21 1.42 7.62 5.57
CA VAL A 21 1.43 7.90 4.13
C VAL A 21 2.56 7.16 3.40
N VAL A 22 3.58 6.70 4.11
CA VAL A 22 4.69 5.95 3.52
C VAL A 22 4.19 4.57 3.14
N ASP A 23 3.48 3.88 4.03
CA ASP A 23 2.88 2.58 3.72
C ASP A 23 1.85 2.68 2.60
N ALA A 24 1.00 3.71 2.62
CA ALA A 24 0.06 3.96 1.53
C ALA A 24 0.77 4.22 0.19
N SER A 25 1.93 4.86 0.20
CA SER A 25 2.76 5.08 -0.99
C SER A 25 3.36 3.76 -1.51
N VAL A 26 3.84 2.90 -0.61
CA VAL A 26 4.36 1.56 -0.95
C VAL A 26 3.27 0.73 -1.62
N VAL A 27 2.08 0.64 -1.02
CA VAL A 27 0.93 -0.09 -1.60
C VAL A 27 0.53 0.47 -2.96
N THR A 28 0.45 1.80 -3.08
CA THR A 28 0.06 2.47 -4.33
C THR A 28 1.04 2.18 -5.47
N VAL A 29 2.34 2.26 -5.20
CA VAL A 29 3.37 1.94 -6.20
C VAL A 29 3.36 0.45 -6.54
N ALA A 30 3.20 -0.43 -5.55
CA ALA A 30 3.12 -1.87 -5.78
C ALA A 30 1.95 -2.24 -6.70
N LEU A 31 0.76 -1.66 -6.45
CA LEU A 31 -0.41 -1.83 -7.31
C LEU A 31 -0.18 -1.30 -8.73
N ALA A 32 0.40 -0.11 -8.87
CA ALA A 32 0.65 0.50 -10.17
C ALA A 32 1.67 -0.28 -11.02
N CYS A 33 2.65 -0.91 -10.37
CA CYS A 33 3.69 -1.68 -11.04
C CYS A 33 3.39 -3.19 -11.16
N GLY A 34 2.31 -3.68 -10.54
CA GLY A 34 2.06 -5.12 -10.40
C GLY A 34 3.13 -5.83 -9.57
N ALA A 35 3.73 -5.13 -8.60
CA ALA A 35 4.84 -5.63 -7.80
C ALA A 35 4.36 -6.34 -6.51
N ILE A 36 5.28 -7.10 -5.92
CA ILE A 36 5.11 -7.76 -4.62
C ILE A 36 5.66 -6.85 -3.53
N VAL A 37 4.92 -6.69 -2.43
CA VAL A 37 5.42 -6.03 -1.22
C VAL A 37 6.10 -7.06 -0.33
N PHE A 38 7.34 -6.78 0.07
CA PHE A 38 8.07 -7.57 1.07
C PHE A 38 8.12 -6.80 2.38
N THR A 39 7.50 -7.34 3.43
CA THR A 39 7.35 -6.63 4.71
C THR A 39 7.43 -7.58 5.91
N SER A 40 7.86 -7.05 7.06
CA SER A 40 7.73 -7.69 8.38
C SER A 40 6.34 -7.55 8.96
N ASP A 41 5.60 -6.51 8.55
CA ASP A 41 4.32 -6.09 9.13
C ASP A 41 3.22 -6.19 8.07
N PRO A 42 2.74 -7.41 7.78
CA PRO A 42 1.76 -7.65 6.72
C PRO A 42 0.38 -7.06 7.01
N GLU A 43 0.05 -6.82 8.28
CA GLU A 43 -1.24 -6.30 8.71
C GLU A 43 -1.48 -4.88 8.19
N ASP A 44 -0.45 -4.02 8.19
CA ASP A 44 -0.56 -2.64 7.69
C ASP A 44 -0.81 -2.61 6.18
N ILE A 45 -0.10 -3.46 5.44
CA ILE A 45 -0.29 -3.62 4.00
C ILE A 45 -1.68 -4.19 3.69
N ALA A 46 -2.14 -5.18 4.46
CA ALA A 46 -3.46 -5.78 4.30
C ALA A 46 -4.58 -4.77 4.61
N HIS A 47 -4.42 -3.95 5.65
CA HIS A 47 -5.37 -2.91 6.03
C HIS A 47 -5.53 -1.86 4.92
N LEU A 48 -4.42 -1.37 4.37
CA LEU A 48 -4.44 -0.44 3.23
C LEU A 48 -5.02 -1.08 1.98
N ALA A 49 -4.61 -2.32 1.66
CA ALA A 49 -5.10 -3.04 0.47
C ALA A 49 -6.59 -3.39 0.55
N ALA A 50 -7.18 -3.48 1.75
CA ALA A 50 -8.62 -3.66 1.93
C ALA A 50 -9.42 -2.41 1.54
N ALA A 51 -8.80 -1.24 1.54
CA ALA A 51 -9.40 0.03 1.10
C ALA A 51 -9.22 0.31 -0.42
N SER A 52 -8.54 -0.58 -1.15
CA SER A 52 -8.38 -0.55 -2.61
C SER A 52 -9.14 -1.69 -3.28
N ASP A 53 -9.55 -1.49 -4.54
CA ASP A 53 -10.27 -2.51 -5.32
C ASP A 53 -9.37 -3.69 -5.76
N VAL A 54 -8.06 -3.49 -5.68
CA VAL A 54 -7.02 -4.47 -6.07
C VAL A 54 -6.07 -4.64 -4.89
N ARG A 55 -5.57 -5.87 -4.70
CA ARG A 55 -4.61 -6.20 -3.63
C ARG A 55 -3.24 -6.51 -4.23
N PRO A 56 -2.14 -5.94 -3.70
CA PRO A 56 -0.80 -6.31 -4.14
C PRO A 56 -0.46 -7.73 -3.69
N GLY A 57 0.47 -8.37 -4.40
CA GLY A 57 1.10 -9.59 -3.89
C GLY A 57 1.90 -9.28 -2.62
N LEU A 58 1.92 -10.19 -1.65
CA LEU A 58 2.58 -9.99 -0.36
C LEU A 58 3.54 -11.15 -0.07
N VAL A 59 4.75 -10.83 0.35
CA VAL A 59 5.71 -11.80 0.92
C VAL A 59 6.07 -11.35 2.33
N ILE A 60 5.85 -12.24 3.28
CA ILE A 60 6.03 -11.99 4.71
C ILE A 60 7.38 -12.54 5.14
N ARG A 61 8.21 -11.71 5.78
CA ARG A 61 9.43 -12.16 6.44
C ARG A 61 9.18 -12.32 7.94
N ARG A 62 9.37 -13.52 8.47
CA ARG A 62 9.55 -13.72 9.92
C ARG A 62 11.04 -13.72 10.22
N LEU A 63 11.47 -12.80 11.09
CA LEU A 63 12.81 -12.82 11.71
C LEU A 63 12.77 -13.65 12.99
#